data_AF-A0A950TDI0-F1
#
_entry.id   AF-A0A950TDI0-F1
#
_cell.length_a   1.000
_cell.length_b   1.000
_cell.length_c   1.000
_cell.angle_alpha   90.00
_cell.angle_beta   90.00
_cell.angle_gamma   90.00
#
_symmetry.space_group_name_H-M   'P 1'
#
loop_
_entity.id
_entity.type
_entity.pdbx_description
1 polymer ?
#
loop_
_entity_poly.entity_id
_entity_poly.type
_entity_poly.pdbx_seq_one_letter_code
_entity_poly.pdbx_strand_id
1 'polypeptide(L)'
;MLTLTGLLANLPPEPDEASLFGEIQRAVAVSGRKLVVVDDDPTGTQTVHDIELFTTWDVQMLTDALQNDPRLFYVLTNSRSMPESDAVQVNRKTAQQLVTASQATGIDFVVASRSDSTLRGHYPAEISALEDVLATSAHERFDGHLVVP
;
A
#
# COMPACT_ATOMS: atom_id res chain seq x y z
N MET A 1 44.74 2.98 2.70
CA MET A 1 43.41 3.62 2.87
C MET A 1 42.47 2.96 1.88
N LEU A 2 41.28 2.56 2.31
CA LEU A 2 40.20 2.15 1.41
C LEU A 2 39.66 3.39 0.69
N THR A 3 39.52 3.32 -0.63
CA THR A 3 38.88 4.38 -1.43
C THR A 3 37.42 4.01 -1.66
N LEU A 4 36.55 5.01 -1.85
CA LEU A 4 35.14 4.79 -2.21
C LEU A 4 35.02 3.88 -3.44
N THR A 5 35.85 4.12 -4.47
CA THR A 5 35.92 3.29 -5.67
C THR A 5 36.27 1.83 -5.38
N GLY A 6 37.20 1.58 -4.44
CA GLY A 6 37.56 0.21 -4.05
C GLY A 6 36.46 -0.50 -3.25
N LEU A 7 35.64 0.25 -2.49
CA LEU A 7 34.49 -0.28 -1.76
C LEU A 7 33.34 -0.68 -2.70
N LEU A 8 33.13 0.07 -3.79
CA LEU A 8 31.99 -0.13 -4.70
C LEU A 8 32.31 -1.04 -5.89
N ALA A 9 33.57 -1.45 -6.10
CA ALA A 9 34.02 -2.17 -7.30
C ALA A 9 33.31 -3.50 -7.59
N ASN A 10 32.70 -4.13 -6.57
CA ASN A 10 31.98 -5.40 -6.70
C ASN A 10 30.45 -5.23 -6.70
N LEU A 11 29.94 -3.99 -6.62
CA LEU A 11 28.51 -3.72 -6.73
C LEU A 11 28.09 -3.69 -8.20
N PRO A 12 26.81 -3.98 -8.49
CA PRO A 12 26.25 -3.73 -9.81
C PRO A 12 26.48 -2.27 -10.24
N PRO A 13 26.57 -2.00 -11.55
CA PRO A 13 26.60 -0.63 -12.04
C PRO A 13 25.34 0.12 -11.57
N GLU A 14 25.48 1.41 -11.34
CA GLU A 14 24.35 2.29 -11.04
C GLU A 14 23.35 2.24 -12.21
N PRO A 15 22.06 1.96 -11.93
CA PRO A 15 21.06 1.89 -12.98
C PRO A 15 20.82 3.28 -13.58
N ASP A 16 20.49 3.32 -14.86
CA ASP A 16 19.93 4.54 -15.46
C ASP A 16 18.51 4.76 -14.91
N GLU A 17 18.38 5.67 -13.96
CA GLU A 17 17.12 6.00 -13.30
C GLU A 17 16.03 6.41 -14.30
N ALA A 18 16.39 7.14 -15.36
CA ALA A 18 15.42 7.61 -16.34
C ALA A 18 14.78 6.45 -17.11
N SER A 19 15.59 5.47 -17.53
CA SER A 19 15.10 4.23 -18.15
C SER A 19 14.28 3.41 -17.16
N LEU A 20 14.76 3.28 -15.92
CA LEU A 20 14.11 2.49 -14.88
C LEU A 20 12.70 3.02 -14.54
N PHE A 21 12.54 4.34 -14.37
CA PHE A 21 11.21 4.93 -14.12
C PHE A 21 10.25 4.68 -15.28
N GLY A 22 10.72 4.77 -16.52
CA GLY A 22 9.90 4.45 -17.70
C GLY A 22 9.50 2.97 -17.78
N GLU A 23 10.35 2.06 -17.31
CA GLU A 23 10.03 0.63 -17.17
C GLU A 23 9.01 0.38 -16.05
N ILE A 24 9.19 0.99 -14.89
CA ILE A 24 8.26 0.87 -13.75
C ILE A 24 6.87 1.39 -14.14
N GLN A 25 6.79 2.57 -14.76
CA GLN A 25 5.51 3.13 -15.20
C GLN A 25 4.78 2.22 -16.19
N ARG A 26 5.52 1.62 -17.14
CA ARG A 26 4.96 0.63 -18.07
C ARG A 26 4.47 -0.63 -17.35
N ALA A 27 5.27 -1.17 -16.43
CA ALA A 27 4.90 -2.35 -15.66
C ALA A 27 3.64 -2.10 -14.81
N VAL A 28 3.56 -0.93 -14.15
CA VAL A 28 2.38 -0.49 -13.40
C VAL A 28 1.16 -0.38 -14.31
N ALA A 29 1.30 0.27 -15.48
CA ALA A 29 0.20 0.44 -16.42
C ALA A 29 -0.32 -0.90 -16.96
N VAL A 30 0.57 -1.81 -17.34
CA VAL A 30 0.25 -3.16 -17.85
C VAL A 30 -0.39 -4.03 -16.79
N SER A 31 -0.01 -3.87 -15.51
CA SER A 31 -0.59 -4.69 -14.44
C SER A 31 -2.10 -4.51 -14.26
N GLY A 32 -2.64 -3.35 -14.65
CA GLY A 32 -4.07 -3.04 -14.48
C GLY A 32 -4.53 -2.90 -13.03
N ARG A 33 -3.63 -3.07 -12.05
CA ARG A 33 -3.95 -3.03 -10.62
C ARG A 33 -4.10 -1.60 -10.11
N LYS A 34 -5.01 -1.43 -9.14
CA LYS A 34 -5.13 -0.19 -8.35
C LYS A 34 -4.19 -0.22 -7.16
N LEU A 35 -3.56 0.90 -6.82
CA LEU A 35 -2.80 1.04 -5.59
C LEU A 35 -3.68 1.66 -4.50
N VAL A 36 -3.94 0.89 -3.45
CA VAL A 36 -4.70 1.34 -2.28
C VAL A 36 -3.73 1.65 -1.17
N VAL A 37 -3.69 2.92 -0.77
CA VAL A 37 -2.87 3.33 0.37
C VAL A 37 -3.72 3.31 1.63
N VAL A 38 -3.34 2.50 2.61
CA VAL A 38 -3.97 2.46 3.93
C VAL A 38 -3.10 3.28 4.88
N ASP A 39 -3.63 4.41 5.33
CA ASP A 39 -2.90 5.40 6.15
C ASP A 39 -3.45 5.41 7.59
N ASP A 40 -2.56 5.30 8.58
CA ASP A 40 -2.90 5.23 9.99
C ASP A 40 -3.19 6.60 10.63
N ASP A 41 -2.88 7.70 9.94
CA ASP A 41 -2.95 9.06 10.49
C ASP A 41 -3.28 10.15 9.45
N PRO A 42 -4.20 11.08 9.77
CA PRO A 42 -4.57 12.18 8.87
C PRO A 42 -3.41 13.07 8.43
N THR A 43 -2.33 13.20 9.22
CA THR A 43 -1.24 14.12 8.85
C THR A 43 -0.45 13.66 7.63
N GLY A 44 -0.34 12.34 7.41
CA GLY A 44 0.34 11.77 6.25
C GLY A 44 -0.32 12.16 4.93
N THR A 45 -1.64 12.20 4.92
CA THR A 45 -2.46 12.51 3.74
C THR A 45 -2.42 13.99 3.32
N GLN A 46 -1.89 14.90 4.16
CA GLN A 46 -1.76 16.32 3.81
C GLN A 46 -0.74 16.60 2.68
N THR A 47 0.07 15.60 2.36
CA THR A 47 1.14 15.70 1.34
C THR A 47 0.71 15.22 -0.04
N VAL A 48 -0.53 14.73 -0.21
CA VAL A 48 -1.05 14.25 -1.49
C VAL A 48 -2.08 15.20 -2.08
N HIS A 49 -2.16 15.27 -3.40
CA HIS A 49 -3.12 16.10 -4.15
C HIS A 49 -3.70 15.30 -5.33
N ASP A 50 -4.88 15.72 -5.80
CA ASP A 50 -5.57 15.13 -6.97
C ASP A 50 -5.85 13.61 -6.86
N ILE A 51 -6.03 13.14 -5.63
CA ILE A 51 -6.26 11.73 -5.30
C ILE A 51 -7.45 11.64 -4.35
N GLU A 52 -8.27 10.60 -4.52
CA GLU A 52 -9.40 10.31 -3.63
C GLU A 52 -8.91 9.86 -2.24
N LEU A 53 -9.46 10.47 -1.19
CA LEU A 53 -9.19 10.14 0.21
C LEU A 53 -10.50 9.76 0.92
N PHE A 54 -10.60 8.50 1.32
CA PHE A 54 -11.75 7.98 2.05
C PHE A 54 -11.48 8.03 3.56
N THR A 55 -12.26 8.87 4.26
CA THR A 55 -12.29 8.91 5.74
C THR A 55 -13.38 8.01 6.32
N THR A 56 -14.34 7.63 5.48
CA THR A 56 -15.29 6.55 5.71
C THR A 56 -15.46 5.78 4.42
N TRP A 57 -15.63 4.46 4.50
CA TRP A 57 -15.78 3.61 3.32
C TRP A 57 -16.68 2.41 3.61
N ASP A 58 -17.35 1.96 2.56
CA ASP A 58 -18.02 0.67 2.49
C ASP A 58 -17.65 -0.04 1.19
N VAL A 59 -18.22 -1.23 0.96
CA VAL A 59 -17.93 -2.02 -0.25
C VAL A 59 -18.34 -1.27 -1.52
N GLN A 60 -19.43 -0.49 -1.48
CA GLN A 60 -19.90 0.23 -2.67
C GLN A 60 -18.94 1.37 -3.03
N MET A 61 -18.54 2.17 -2.04
CA MET A 61 -17.57 3.26 -2.26
C MET A 61 -16.24 2.73 -2.80
N LEU A 62 -15.76 1.60 -2.27
CA LEU A 62 -14.53 0.97 -2.76
C LEU A 62 -14.70 0.36 -4.15
N THR A 63 -15.88 -0.17 -4.48
CA THR A 63 -16.22 -0.68 -5.82
C THR A 63 -16.13 0.45 -6.84
N ASP A 64 -16.73 1.60 -6.52
CA ASP A 64 -16.71 2.78 -7.38
C ASP A 64 -15.26 3.30 -7.54
N ALA A 65 -14.49 3.37 -6.44
CA ALA A 65 -13.08 3.79 -6.47
C ALA A 65 -12.18 2.87 -7.31
N LEU A 66 -12.43 1.56 -7.29
CA LEU A 66 -11.70 0.60 -8.14
C LEU A 66 -12.02 0.80 -9.63
N GLN A 67 -13.23 1.26 -9.98
CA GLN A 67 -13.66 1.50 -11.36
C GLN A 67 -13.29 2.89 -11.88
N ASN A 68 -13.04 3.86 -11.01
CA ASN A 68 -12.65 5.22 -11.39
C ASN A 68 -11.35 5.23 -12.22
N ASP A 69 -11.02 6.35 -12.87
CA ASP A 69 -9.79 6.45 -13.68
C ASP A 69 -8.48 6.47 -12.83
N PRO A 70 -8.38 7.27 -11.74
CA PRO A 70 -7.14 7.39 -10.97
C PRO A 70 -6.65 6.06 -10.44
N ARG A 71 -5.43 5.65 -10.77
CA ARG A 71 -4.88 4.32 -10.41
C ARG A 71 -4.58 4.13 -8.93
N LEU A 72 -4.85 5.13 -8.10
CA LEU A 72 -4.56 5.13 -6.69
C LEU A 72 -5.61 5.92 -5.91
N PHE A 73 -5.94 5.44 -4.72
CA PHE A 73 -6.73 6.15 -3.72
C PHE A 73 -6.25 5.81 -2.30
N TYR A 74 -6.62 6.67 -1.35
CA TYR A 74 -6.28 6.54 0.05
C TYR A 74 -7.47 6.10 0.88
N VAL A 75 -7.22 5.24 1.86
CA VAL A 75 -8.13 4.90 2.96
C VAL A 75 -7.46 5.33 4.25
N LEU A 76 -8.04 6.34 4.90
CA LEU A 76 -7.55 6.83 6.18
C LEU A 76 -8.24 6.07 7.32
N THR A 77 -7.53 5.13 7.92
CA THR A 77 -8.02 4.37 9.07
C THR A 77 -8.03 5.21 10.34
N ASN A 78 -7.12 6.20 10.42
CA ASN A 78 -6.88 7.01 11.62
C ASN A 78 -6.68 6.13 12.88
N SER A 79 -6.04 4.97 12.70
CA SER A 79 -5.91 3.92 13.69
C SER A 79 -4.76 4.14 14.67
N ARG A 80 -3.86 5.09 14.42
CA ARG A 80 -2.65 5.30 15.22
C ARG A 80 -2.89 5.42 16.72
N SER A 81 -3.92 6.18 17.10
CA SER A 81 -4.26 6.44 18.51
C SER A 81 -5.30 5.47 19.08
N MET A 82 -5.77 4.51 18.27
CA MET A 82 -6.70 3.48 18.72
C MET A 82 -5.96 2.44 19.57
N PRO A 83 -6.66 1.67 20.42
CA PRO A 83 -6.14 0.41 20.93
C PRO A 83 -5.72 -0.52 19.78
N GLU A 84 -4.65 -1.30 19.98
CA GLU A 84 -4.14 -2.24 18.97
C GLU A 84 -5.24 -3.18 18.44
N SER A 85 -6.11 -3.68 19.32
CA SER A 85 -7.23 -4.54 18.96
C SER A 85 -8.21 -3.89 17.97
N ASP A 86 -8.38 -2.58 18.07
CA ASP A 86 -9.32 -1.82 17.24
C ASP A 86 -8.66 -1.46 15.90
N ALA A 87 -7.37 -1.11 15.93
CA ALA A 87 -6.56 -0.93 14.73
C ALA A 87 -6.51 -2.21 13.87
N VAL A 88 -6.30 -3.37 14.50
CA VAL A 88 -6.37 -4.69 13.84
C VAL A 88 -7.74 -4.95 13.23
N GLN A 89 -8.82 -4.66 13.95
CA GLN A 89 -10.19 -4.85 13.45
C GLN A 89 -10.50 -3.96 12.25
N VAL A 90 -10.10 -2.68 12.29
CA VAL A 90 -10.27 -1.74 11.18
C VAL A 90 -9.49 -2.20 9.95
N ASN A 91 -8.24 -2.64 10.11
CA ASN A 91 -7.42 -3.12 9.00
C ASN A 91 -8.01 -4.41 8.39
N ARG A 92 -8.43 -5.39 9.21
CA ARG A 92 -9.12 -6.60 8.72
C ARG A 92 -10.38 -6.25 7.94
N LYS A 93 -11.22 -5.36 8.48
CA LYS A 93 -12.45 -4.92 7.82
C LYS A 93 -12.15 -4.23 6.48
N THR A 94 -11.14 -3.37 6.45
CA THR A 94 -10.69 -2.68 5.24
C THR A 94 -10.28 -3.67 4.17
N ALA A 95 -9.42 -4.64 4.50
CA ALA A 95 -9.00 -5.68 3.56
C ALA A 95 -10.20 -6.53 3.07
N GLN A 96 -11.13 -6.90 3.95
CA GLN A 96 -12.32 -7.68 3.57
C GLN A 96 -13.21 -6.92 2.58
N GLN A 97 -13.42 -5.62 2.82
CA GLN A 97 -14.24 -4.79 1.94
C GLN A 97 -13.55 -4.56 0.58
N LEU A 98 -12.23 -4.37 0.57
CA LEU A 98 -11.43 -4.27 -0.66
C LEU A 98 -11.47 -5.55 -1.48
N VAL A 99 -11.29 -6.72 -0.85
CA VAL A 99 -11.43 -8.03 -1.49
C VAL A 99 -12.82 -8.17 -2.11
N THR A 100 -13.87 -7.81 -1.36
CA THR A 100 -15.26 -7.91 -1.85
C THR A 100 -15.48 -6.98 -3.06
N ALA A 101 -14.99 -5.74 -2.99
CA ALA A 101 -15.07 -4.78 -4.09
C ALA A 101 -14.28 -5.23 -5.32
N SER A 102 -13.09 -5.79 -5.13
CA SER A 102 -12.25 -6.34 -6.19
C SER A 102 -12.93 -7.52 -6.89
N GLN A 103 -13.53 -8.43 -6.14
CA GLN A 103 -14.31 -9.55 -6.70
C GLN A 103 -15.54 -9.08 -7.47
N ALA A 104 -16.23 -8.03 -7.00
CA ALA A 104 -17.39 -7.46 -7.67
C ALA A 104 -17.05 -6.75 -8.99
N THR A 105 -15.88 -6.10 -9.06
CA THR A 105 -15.43 -5.34 -10.24
C THR A 105 -14.60 -6.15 -11.22
N GLY A 106 -13.95 -7.23 -10.75
CA GLY A 106 -12.90 -7.93 -11.49
C GLY A 106 -11.60 -7.14 -11.61
N ILE A 107 -11.45 -6.03 -10.86
CA ILE A 107 -10.25 -5.18 -10.86
C ILE A 107 -9.42 -5.53 -9.64
N ASP A 108 -8.17 -5.93 -9.88
CA ASP A 108 -7.21 -6.30 -8.86
C ASP A 108 -6.52 -5.06 -8.25
N PHE A 109 -5.92 -5.21 -7.06
CA PHE A 109 -5.30 -4.13 -6.33
C PHE A 109 -4.03 -4.55 -5.58
N VAL A 110 -3.22 -3.57 -5.24
CA VAL A 110 -2.06 -3.71 -4.35
C VAL A 110 -2.23 -2.77 -3.17
N VAL A 111 -1.80 -3.20 -1.99
CA VAL A 111 -1.89 -2.39 -0.76
C VAL A 111 -0.52 -1.84 -0.39
N ALA A 112 -0.46 -0.53 -0.13
CA ALA A 112 0.63 0.09 0.60
C ALA A 112 0.14 0.52 1.97
N SER A 113 0.69 -0.07 3.03
CA SER A 113 0.48 0.42 4.39
C SER A 113 1.42 1.59 4.63
N ARG A 114 0.85 2.79 4.77
CA ARG A 114 1.60 4.00 5.12
C ARG A 114 1.53 4.16 6.64
N SER A 115 2.71 4.16 7.25
CA SER A 115 2.90 4.39 8.68
C SER A 115 3.78 5.63 8.88
N ASP A 116 3.99 6.01 10.14
CA ASP A 116 4.87 7.11 10.49
C ASP A 116 6.36 6.76 10.28
N SER A 117 7.16 7.74 9.88
CA SER A 117 8.62 7.61 9.67
C SER A 117 9.40 7.11 10.91
N THR A 118 8.83 7.23 12.11
CA THR A 118 9.42 6.71 13.36
C THR A 118 8.79 5.40 13.83
N LEU A 119 8.04 4.71 12.95
CA LEU A 119 7.33 3.45 13.21
C LEU A 119 6.32 3.54 14.35
N ARG A 120 5.77 4.74 14.61
CA ARG A 120 4.64 4.92 15.53
C ARG A 120 3.38 4.35 14.91
N GLY A 121 2.52 3.80 15.76
CA GLY A 121 1.33 3.05 15.36
C GLY A 121 1.42 1.62 15.89
N HIS A 122 0.75 0.69 15.22
CA HIS A 122 0.69 -0.70 15.65
C HIS A 122 1.39 -1.62 14.66
N TYR A 123 2.59 -1.23 14.21
CA TYR A 123 3.44 -2.11 13.43
C TYR A 123 4.01 -3.23 14.33
N PRO A 124 3.94 -4.52 13.93
CA PRO A 124 3.46 -5.04 12.64
C PRO A 124 1.99 -5.48 12.63
N ALA A 125 1.26 -5.37 13.74
CA ALA A 125 -0.10 -5.89 13.90
C ALA A 125 -1.08 -5.43 12.81
N GLU A 126 -1.02 -4.17 12.37
CA GLU A 126 -1.87 -3.66 11.28
C GLU A 126 -1.56 -4.32 9.93
N ILE A 127 -0.27 -4.54 9.63
CA ILE A 127 0.15 -5.16 8.38
C ILE A 127 -0.21 -6.65 8.39
N SER A 128 0.03 -7.35 9.50
CA SER A 128 -0.38 -8.74 9.67
C SER A 128 -1.90 -8.91 9.53
N ALA A 129 -2.68 -7.96 10.05
CA ALA A 129 -4.13 -7.95 9.91
C ALA A 129 -4.60 -7.82 8.44
N LEU A 130 -3.93 -6.98 7.64
CA LEU A 130 -4.16 -6.88 6.20
C LEU A 130 -3.75 -8.18 5.49
N GLU A 131 -2.55 -8.68 5.77
CA GLU A 131 -1.97 -9.88 5.17
C GLU A 131 -2.85 -11.12 5.37
N ASP A 132 -3.30 -11.37 6.61
CA ASP A 132 -4.15 -12.52 6.95
C ASP A 132 -5.40 -12.61 6.07
N VAL A 133 -6.02 -11.45 5.81
CA VAL A 133 -7.25 -11.37 5.00
C VAL A 133 -6.94 -11.51 3.51
N LEU A 134 -5.93 -10.78 3.02
CA LEU A 134 -5.54 -10.79 1.61
C LEU A 134 -5.07 -12.19 1.19
N ALA A 135 -4.25 -12.85 2.02
CA ALA A 135 -3.72 -14.17 1.72
C ALA A 135 -4.81 -15.26 1.66
N THR A 136 -5.84 -15.14 2.49
CA THR A 136 -6.97 -16.08 2.50
C THR A 136 -7.86 -15.92 1.26
N SER A 137 -7.95 -14.70 0.72
CA SER A 137 -8.97 -14.35 -0.28
C SER A 137 -8.47 -14.32 -1.72
N ALA A 138 -7.19 -14.04 -1.94
CA ALA A 138 -6.60 -13.88 -3.27
C ALA A 138 -5.79 -15.10 -3.74
N HIS A 139 -5.67 -16.15 -2.91
CA HIS A 139 -4.70 -17.26 -3.11
C HIS A 139 -3.25 -16.79 -3.27
N GLU A 140 -2.94 -15.56 -2.84
CA GLU A 140 -1.59 -15.02 -2.86
C GLU A 140 -0.94 -15.20 -1.50
N ARG A 141 0.26 -15.78 -1.48
CA ARG A 141 1.08 -15.86 -0.27
C ARG A 141 2.09 -14.73 -0.33
N PHE A 142 2.17 -13.95 0.74
CA PHE A 142 3.22 -12.95 0.89
C PHE A 142 4.47 -13.64 1.44
N ASP A 143 5.60 -13.50 0.74
CA ASP A 143 6.89 -14.06 1.17
C ASP A 143 7.67 -13.08 2.07
N GLY A 144 7.25 -11.81 2.15
CA GLY A 144 7.83 -10.80 3.02
C GLY A 144 7.21 -9.41 2.82
N HIS A 145 7.59 -8.47 3.70
CA HIS A 145 7.22 -7.07 3.63
C HIS A 145 8.40 -6.23 3.14
N LEU A 146 8.15 -5.33 2.18
CA LEU A 146 9.11 -4.30 1.79
C LEU A 146 8.86 -3.05 2.64
N VAL A 147 9.80 -2.74 3.54
CA VAL A 147 9.74 -1.54 4.38
C VAL A 147 10.63 -0.46 3.76
N VAL A 148 10.01 0.66 3.36
CA VAL A 148 10.70 1.81 2.77
C VAL A 148 10.48 3.02 3.70
N PRO A 149 11.41 3.28 4.64
CA PRO A 149 11.29 4.37 5.63
C PRO A 149 11.52 5.76 5.03
#